data_AF-A0A838TJZ4-F1
#
_entry.id   AF-A0A838TJZ4-F1
#
_cell.length_a   1.000
_cell.length_b   1.000
_cell.length_c   1.000
_cell.angle_alpha   90.00
_cell.angle_beta   90.00
_cell.angle_gamma   90.00
#
_symmetry.space_group_name_H-M   'P 1'
#
loop_
_entity.id
_entity.type
_entity.pdbx_description
1 polymer ?
#
loop_
_entity_poly.entity_id
_entity_poly.type
_entity_poly.pdbx_seq_one_letter_code
_entity_poly.pdbx_strand_id
1 'polypeptide(L)' 'MIRRAFTMRLKPDAAKEYIQHHDSIPSAWPKLVEEIRHSGVAQITTFKRGLDLFLYSEIADEGAWDRLWNSEV' A
#
# COMPACT_ATOMS: atom_id res chain seq x y z
N MET A 1 -2.03 14.83 9.91
CA MET A 1 -1.65 13.77 8.96
C MET A 1 -0.15 13.85 8.73
N ILE A 2 0.56 12.76 8.95
CA ILE A 2 1.99 12.60 8.66
C ILE A 2 2.11 12.07 7.23
N ARG A 3 3.03 12.63 6.44
CA ARG A 3 3.35 12.14 5.09
C ARG A 3 4.49 11.14 5.20
N ARG A 4 4.29 9.91 4.77
CA ARG A 4 5.30 8.86 4.81
C ARG A 4 5.49 8.24 3.44
N ALA A 5 6.75 8.01 3.08
CA ALA A 5 7.11 7.35 1.84
C ALA A 5 8.21 6.32 2.05
N PHE A 6 8.18 5.28 1.23
CA PHE A 6 9.24 4.29 1.14
C PHE A 6 9.33 3.72 -0.27
N THR A 7 10.47 3.11 -0.57
CA THR A 7 10.72 2.49 -1.87
C THR A 7 10.68 0.98 -1.78
N MET A 8 10.17 0.34 -2.81
CA MET A 8 10.24 -1.11 -3.02
C MET A 8 10.79 -1.41 -4.41
N ARG A 9 11.09 -2.68 -4.69
CA ARG A 9 11.53 -3.12 -6.00
C ARG A 9 10.67 -4.27 -6.50
N LEU A 10 10.14 -4.13 -7.71
CA LEU A 10 9.46 -5.20 -8.41
C LEU A 10 10.44 -6.27 -8.86
N LYS A 11 9.95 -7.51 -8.88
CA LYS A 11 10.60 -8.59 -9.63
C LYS A 11 10.57 -8.25 -11.14
N PRO A 12 11.56 -8.70 -11.92
CA PRO A 12 11.50 -8.62 -13.38
C PRO A 12 10.17 -9.18 -13.91
N ASP A 13 9.61 -8.54 -14.94
CA ASP A 13 8.37 -8.92 -15.64
C ASP A 13 7.07 -8.95 -14.81
N ALA A 14 7.13 -8.65 -13.51
CA ALA A 14 5.96 -8.69 -12.61
C ALA A 14 5.06 -7.44 -12.68
N ALA A 15 5.37 -6.45 -13.54
CA ALA A 15 4.68 -5.16 -13.57
C ALA A 15 3.18 -5.28 -13.88
N LYS A 16 2.83 -6.10 -14.87
CA LYS A 16 1.43 -6.29 -15.28
C LYS A 16 0.61 -6.92 -14.17
N GLU A 17 1.13 -8.00 -13.60
CA GLU A 17 0.50 -8.72 -12.49
C GLU A 17 0.36 -7.81 -11.25
N TYR A 18 1.40 -7.04 -10.92
CA TYR A 18 1.36 -6.09 -9.82
C TYR A 18 0.21 -5.09 -9.96
N ILE A 19 0.05 -4.47 -11.14
CA ILE A 19 -1.03 -3.52 -11.40
C ILE A 19 -2.39 -4.20 -11.28
N GLN A 20 -2.56 -5.38 -11.89
CA GLN A 20 -3.82 -6.13 -11.82
C GLN A 20 -4.21 -6.49 -10.39
N HIS A 21 -3.25 -6.94 -9.57
CA HIS A 21 -3.50 -7.23 -8.16
C HIS A 21 -3.89 -5.97 -7.39
N HIS A 22 -3.22 -4.83 -7.63
CA HIS A 22 -3.52 -3.58 -6.92
C HIS A 22 -4.87 -2.97 -7.34
N ASP A 23 -5.21 -3.00 -8.64
CA ASP A 23 -6.50 -2.52 -9.16
C ASP A 23 -7.67 -3.35 -8.64
N SER A 24 -7.44 -4.62 -8.29
CA SER A 24 -8.47 -5.51 -7.76
C SER A 24 -8.61 -5.47 -6.24
N ILE A 25 -7.69 -4.85 -5.49
CA ILE A 25 -7.78 -4.75 -4.00
C ILE A 25 -9.17 -4.28 -3.54
N PRO A 26 -9.77 -3.21 -4.10
CA PRO A 26 -11.04 -2.69 -3.60
C PRO A 26 -12.21 -3.68 -3.69
N SER A 27 -12.18 -4.58 -4.68
CA SER A 27 -13.25 -5.54 -4.94
C SER A 27 -12.95 -6.94 -4.41
N ALA A 28 -11.70 -7.39 -4.51
CA ALA A 28 -11.27 -8.72 -4.11
C ALA A 28 -11.01 -8.83 -2.60
N TRP A 29 -10.55 -7.75 -1.96
CA TRP A 29 -10.16 -7.75 -0.54
C TRP A 29 -10.77 -6.57 0.24
N PRO A 30 -12.11 -6.51 0.36
CA PRO A 30 -12.78 -5.41 1.07
C PRO A 30 -12.36 -5.30 2.54
N LYS A 31 -12.01 -6.43 3.19
CA LYS A 31 -11.49 -6.41 4.57
C LYS A 31 -10.13 -5.72 4.67
N LEU A 32 -9.25 -5.91 3.68
CA LEU A 32 -7.96 -5.23 3.64
C LEU A 32 -8.12 -3.72 3.47
N VAL A 33 -9.07 -3.27 2.63
CA VAL A 33 -9.38 -1.85 2.48
C VAL A 33 -9.81 -1.23 3.81
N GLU A 34 -10.69 -1.93 4.53
CA GLU A 34 -11.17 -1.47 5.82
C GLU A 34 -10.05 -1.49 6.88
N GLU A 35 -9.18 -2.49 6.84
CA GLU A 35 -8.05 -2.59 7.76
C GLU A 35 -6.99 -1.50 7.51
N ILE A 36 -6.73 -1.14 6.25
CA ILE A 36 -5.89 0.01 5.88
C ILE A 36 -6.44 1.28 6.54
N ARG A 37 -7.77 1.50 6.45
CA ARG A 37 -8.45 2.64 7.05
C ARG A 37 -8.38 2.61 8.58
N HIS A 38 -8.67 1.47 9.21
CA HIS A 38 -8.63 1.29 10.67
C HIS A 38 -7.22 1.44 11.24
N SER A 39 -6.21 1.00 10.49
CA SER A 39 -4.81 1.18 10.86
C SER A 39 -4.39 2.64 10.87
N GLY A 40 -5.18 3.54 10.26
CA GLY A 40 -4.90 4.97 10.20
C GLY A 40 -4.13 5.39 8.96
N VAL A 41 -4.11 4.56 7.90
CA VAL A 41 -3.58 4.91 6.59
C VAL A 41 -4.74 5.45 5.74
N ALA A 42 -4.73 6.76 5.46
CA ALA A 42 -5.85 7.42 4.80
C ALA A 42 -5.73 7.41 3.26
N GLN A 43 -4.50 7.47 2.75
CA GLN A 43 -4.22 7.45 1.33
C GLN A 43 -2.95 6.65 1.07
N ILE A 44 -2.95 5.86 0.00
CA ILE A 44 -1.78 5.18 -0.57
C ILE A 44 -1.72 5.51 -2.05
N THR A 45 -0.54 5.87 -2.56
CA THR A 45 -0.30 6.02 -3.99
C THR A 45 1.07 5.46 -4.32
N THR A 46 1.13 4.48 -5.23
CA THR A 46 2.38 3.88 -5.68
C THR A 46 2.72 4.35 -7.09
N PHE A 47 3.91 4.90 -7.25
CA PHE A 47 4.48 5.30 -8.53
C PHE A 47 5.55 4.29 -8.94
N LYS A 48 5.66 4.01 -10.24
CA LYS A 48 6.65 3.06 -10.77
C LYS A 48 7.63 3.77 -11.71
N ARG A 49 8.92 3.47 -11.58
CA ARG A 49 9.97 3.86 -12.53
C ARG A 49 10.88 2.65 -12.79
N GLY A 50 10.80 2.06 -13.98
CA GLY A 50 11.49 0.80 -14.25
C GLY A 50 10.99 -0.30 -13.30
N LEU A 51 11.88 -0.89 -12.52
CA LEU A 51 11.55 -1.85 -11.45
C LEU A 51 11.39 -1.19 -10.07
N ASP A 52 11.71 0.09 -9.93
CA ASP A 52 11.57 0.79 -8.65
C ASP A 52 10.12 1.23 -8.45
N LEU A 53 9.63 1.06 -7.22
CA LEU A 53 8.36 1.56 -6.75
C LEU A 53 8.61 2.61 -5.68
N PHE A 54 7.90 3.73 -5.77
CA PHE A 54 7.84 4.76 -4.75
C PHE A 54 6.41 4.82 -4.21
N LEU A 55 6.22 4.45 -2.95
CA LEU A 55 4.92 4.49 -2.29
C LEU A 55 4.86 5.73 -1.41
N TYR A 56 3.85 6.56 -1.65
CA TYR A 56 3.46 7.69 -0.81
C TYR A 56 2.21 7.33 0.01
N SER A 57 2.15 7.79 1.24
CA SER A 57 0.98 7.64 2.10
C SER A 57 0.76 8.82 3.04
N GLU A 58 -0.50 9.04 3.38
CA GLU A 58 -0.91 9.92 4.47
C GLU A 58 -1.40 9.08 5.65
N ILE A 59 -0.76 9.24 6.80
CA ILE A 59 -1.04 8.45 8.00
C ILE A 59 -1.46 9.33 9.18
N ALA A 60 -2.28 8.77 10.07
CA ALA A 60 -2.78 9.46 11.26
C ALA A 60 -1.66 9.68 12.30
N ASP A 61 -0.83 8.67 12.52
CA ASP A 61 0.27 8.64 13.47
C ASP A 61 1.40 7.70 12.99
N GLU A 62 2.56 7.76 13.65
CA GLU A 62 3.76 7.02 13.24
C GLU A 62 3.57 5.49 13.25
N GLY A 63 2.67 4.97 14.08
CA GLY A 63 2.40 3.54 14.23
C GLY A 63 1.38 2.96 13.25
N ALA A 64 0.83 3.77 12.32
CA ALA A 64 -0.22 3.32 11.41
C ALA A 64 0.22 2.15 10.51
N TRP A 65 1.42 2.25 9.94
CA TRP A 65 1.97 1.18 9.10
C TRP A 65 2.31 -0.06 9.91
N ASP A 66 2.78 0.09 11.15
CA ASP A 66 3.12 -1.04 12.01
C ASP A 66 1.85 -1.82 12.42
N ARG A 67 0.73 -1.13 12.68
CA ARG A 67 -0.56 -1.78 12.93
C ARG A 67 -1.03 -2.59 11.72
N LEU A 68 -1.00 -1.98 10.52
CA LEU A 68 -1.40 -2.66 9.30
C LEU A 68 -0.50 -3.88 9.02
N TRP A 69 0.81 -3.74 9.22
CA TRP A 69 1.77 -4.82 8.97
C TRP A 69 1.60 -6.03 9.88
N ASN A 70 1.18 -5.80 11.13
CA ASN A 70 0.97 -6.86 12.12
C ASN A 70 -0.50 -7.30 12.23
N SER A 71 -1.36 -6.87 11.29
CA SER A 71 -2.75 -7.31 11.23
C SER A 71 -2.85 -8.75 10.72
N GLU A 72 -3.94 -9.44 11.08
CA GLU A 72 -4.25 -10.80 10.60
C GLU A 72 -5.04 -10.81 9.29
N VAL A 73 -5.35 -9.64 8.73
CA VAL A 73 -6.12 -9.46 7.50
C VAL A 73 -5.30 -9.75 6.25
#